data_AF-A0A0A1ZZW8-F1
#
_entry.id   AF-A0A0A1ZZW8-F1
#
_cell.length_a   1.000
_cell.length_b   1.000
_cell.length_c   1.000
_cell.angle_alpha   90.00
_cell.angle_beta   90.00
_cell.angle_gamma   90.00
#
_symmetry.space_group_name_H-M   'P 1'
#
loop_
_entity.id
_entity.type
_entity.pdbx_description
1 polymer ?
#
loop_
_entity_poly.entity_id
_entity_poly.type
_entity_poly.pdbx_seq_one_letter_code
_entity_poly.pdbx_strand_id
1 'polypeptide(L)' 'MNNSFISAYENTEKDPINSYFECITECSIVDGHQKCITRCLEIHLKGGYQNE' A
#
# COMPACT_ATOMS: atom_id res chain seq x y z
N MET A 1 3.75 -28.02 12.83
CA MET A 1 2.90 -26.94 12.28
C MET A 1 3.45 -26.60 10.91
N ASN A 2 2.69 -27.00 9.91
CA ASN A 2 2.88 -26.80 8.49
C ASN A 2 2.67 -25.32 8.15
N ASN A 3 3.75 -24.53 8.19
CA ASN A 3 3.76 -23.18 7.60
C ASN A 3 3.93 -23.30 6.08
N SER A 4 2.93 -23.91 5.44
CA SER A 4 2.66 -23.69 4.03
C SER A 4 1.89 -22.38 3.92
N PHE A 5 2.59 -21.25 4.13
CA PHE A 5 2.11 -19.96 3.64
C PHE A 5 3.09 -19.49 2.57
N ILE A 6 2.87 -20.07 1.39
CA ILE A 6 3.08 -19.45 0.09
C ILE A 6 4.51 -18.98 -0.22
N SER A 7 5.22 -19.94 -0.80
CA SER A 7 6.18 -19.82 -1.90
C SER A 7 6.15 -18.51 -2.70
N ALA A 8 7.36 -17.96 -2.87
CA ALA A 8 7.86 -17.33 -4.10
C ALA A 8 7.04 -16.19 -4.70
N TYR A 9 7.29 -14.96 -4.23
CA TYR A 9 7.24 -13.78 -5.07
C TYR A 9 8.51 -12.95 -4.85
N GLU A 10 9.65 -13.46 -5.32
CA GLU A 10 10.66 -12.56 -5.91
C GLU A 10 10.12 -12.14 -7.27
N ASN A 11 9.14 -11.23 -7.24
CA ASN A 11 8.78 -10.41 -8.37
C ASN A 11 9.05 -9.00 -7.88
N THR A 12 9.95 -8.30 -8.54
CA THR A 12 10.45 -6.96 -8.21
C THR A 12 9.39 -5.85 -8.37
N GLU A 13 8.13 -6.16 -8.05
CA GLU A 13 7.04 -5.21 -7.91
C GLU A 13 6.51 -5.33 -6.48
N LYS A 14 6.67 -4.24 -5.74
CA LYS A 14 6.20 -4.12 -4.37
C LYS A 14 4.67 -4.24 -4.38
N ASP A 15 4.13 -5.24 -3.69
CA ASP A 15 2.67 -5.45 -3.63
C ASP A 15 1.97 -4.12 -3.28
N PRO A 16 0.90 -3.72 -3.99
CA PRO A 16 0.28 -2.42 -3.77
C PRO A 16 -0.25 -2.24 -2.34
N ILE A 17 -0.70 -3.31 -1.68
CA ILE A 17 -1.12 -3.28 -0.28
C ILE A 17 0.09 -3.08 0.63
N ASN A 18 1.18 -3.80 0.40
CA ASN A 18 2.40 -3.62 1.21
C ASN A 18 2.98 -2.21 1.05
N SER A 19 2.93 -1.66 -0.17
CA SER A 19 3.35 -0.28 -0.46
C SER A 19 2.45 0.76 0.20
N TYR A 20 1.14 0.53 0.27
CA TYR A 20 0.21 1.35 1.03
C TYR A 20 0.58 1.40 2.52
N PHE A 21 0.88 0.25 3.13
CA PHE A 21 1.24 0.19 4.54
C PHE A 21 2.53 0.95 4.84
N GLU A 22 3.54 0.85 3.97
CA GLU A 22 4.74 1.66 4.13
C GLU A 22 4.43 3.17 3.99
N CYS A 23 3.63 3.57 3.00
CA CYS A 23 3.26 4.98 2.80
C CYS A 23 2.59 5.59 4.03
N ILE A 24 1.67 4.88 4.69
CA ILE A 24 0.99 5.44 5.87
C ILE A 24 1.88 5.53 7.11
N THR A 25 2.97 4.76 7.18
CA THR A 25 3.93 4.86 8.29
C THR A 25 4.72 6.17 8.27
N GLU A 26 4.82 6.82 7.12
CA GLU A 26 5.44 8.13 6.97
C GLU A 26 4.47 9.29 7.27
N CYS A 27 3.17 8.99 7.44
CA CYS A 27 2.17 10.00 7.71
C CYS A 27 2.31 10.56 9.14
N SER A 28 2.47 11.88 9.26
CA SER A 28 2.38 12.58 10.54
C SER A 28 0.96 12.50 11.10
N ILE A 29 0.86 12.21 12.40
CA ILE A 29 -0.41 12.18 13.14
C ILE A 29 -0.85 13.61 13.54
N VAL A 30 0.10 14.54 13.64
CA VAL A 30 -0.12 15.85 14.26
C VAL A 30 -0.83 16.83 13.33
N ASP A 31 -0.59 16.74 12.01
CA ASP A 31 -1.25 17.60 11.03
C ASP A 31 -1.33 16.90 9.67
N GLY A 32 -2.47 17.01 8.98
CA GLY A 32 -2.66 16.44 7.65
C GLY A 32 -2.70 14.90 7.56
N HIS A 33 -2.84 14.18 8.69
CA HIS A 33 -2.90 12.71 8.72
C HIS A 33 -3.92 12.13 7.73
N GLN A 34 -5.15 12.68 7.72
CA GLN A 34 -6.19 12.24 6.79
C GLN A 34 -5.84 12.51 5.32
N LYS A 35 -5.20 13.66 5.02
CA LYS A 35 -4.75 14.00 3.67
C LYS A 35 -3.64 13.05 3.20
N CYS A 36 -2.73 12.70 4.10
CA CYS A 36 -1.66 11.74 3.83
C CYS A 36 -2.20 10.33 3.56
N ILE A 37 -3.09 9.82 4.42
CA ILE A 37 -3.75 8.51 4.20
C ILE A 37 -4.53 8.49 2.90
N THR A 38 -5.30 9.55 2.60
CA THR A 38 -6.07 9.64 1.34
C THR A 38 -5.15 9.54 0.13
N ARG A 39 -4.01 10.24 0.15
CA ARG A 39 -3.00 10.16 -0.90
C ARG A 39 -2.40 8.74 -1.02
N CYS A 40 -2.08 8.10 0.10
CA CYS A 40 -1.55 6.72 0.09
C CYS A 40 -2.57 5.74 -0.50
N LEU A 41 -3.86 5.89 -0.15
CA LEU A 41 -4.94 5.09 -0.73
C LEU A 41 -5.06 5.30 -2.24
N GLU A 42 -5.01 6.55 -2.70
CA GLU A 42 -5.14 6.89 -4.12
C GLU A 42 -3.99 6.37 -4.99
N ILE A 43 -2.77 6.38 -4.46
CA ILE A 43 -1.57 5.94 -5.20
C ILE A 43 -1.46 4.41 -5.21
N HIS A 44 -1.78 3.75 -4.09
CA HIS A 44 -1.45 2.34 -3.90
C HIS A 44 -2.64 1.39 -3.98
N LEU A 45 -3.87 1.83 -3.73
CA LEU A 45 -5.03 0.92 -3.61
C LEU A 45 -6.20 1.27 -4.52
N LYS A 46 -6.39 2.56 -4.84
CA LYS A 46 -7.31 2.98 -5.89
C LYS A 46 -6.66 2.64 -7.23
N GLY A 47 -6.82 1.39 -7.66
CA GLY A 47 -6.45 0.94 -9.00
C GLY A 47 -6.87 2.03 -9.98
N GLY A 48 -5.88 2.54 -10.72
CA GLY A 48 -5.86 3.93 -11.19
C GLY A 48 -7.14 4.44 -11.81
N TYR A 49 -7.26 5.76 -11.98
CA TYR A 49 -8.15 6.33 -12.98
C TYR A 49 -7.79 5.77 -14.37
N GLN A 50 -8.24 4.56 -14.65
CA GLN A 50 -8.47 3.95 -15.94
C GLN A 50 -9.96 3.63 -15.93
N ASN A 51 -10.77 4.67 -15.80
CA ASN A 51 -12.08 4.60 -16.39
C ASN A 51 -11.88 4.97 -17.86
N GLU A 52 -12.50 4.15 -18.71
CA GLU A 52 -12.97 4.39 -20.09
C GLU A 52 -11.96 4.58 -21.23
#